data_AF-A0A7C2JK27-F1
#
_entry.id   AF-A0A7C2JK27-F1
#
_cell.length_a   1.000
_cell.length_b   1.000
_cell.length_c   1.000
_cell.angle_alpha   90.00
_cell.angle_beta   90.00
_cell.angle_gamma   90.00
#
_symmetry.space_group_name_H-M   'P 1'
#
loop_
_entity.id
_entity.type
_entity.pdbx_description
1 polymer ?
#
loop_
_entity_poly.entity_id
_entity_poly.type
_entity_poly.pdbx_seq_one_letter_code
_entity_poly.pdbx_strand_id
1 'polypeptide(L)'
;MDLNTVWFILIMVLFIGFFLLEGFDYGVGILLPFLGRDDADRRVIINTIGPFWDGNEVWLITAGGAMFAAFPHWYATLFSGFYLPLLLIL
;
A
#
# COMPACT_ATOMS: atom_id res chain seq x y z
N MET A 1 23.70 -16.38 -0.07
CA MET A 1 22.22 -16.24 -0.08
C MET A 1 21.71 -16.92 -1.32
N ASP A 2 20.64 -17.71 -1.22
CA ASP A 2 19.96 -18.25 -2.40
C ASP A 2 18.99 -17.23 -3.00
N LEU A 3 18.51 -17.51 -4.21
CA LEU A 3 17.63 -16.60 -4.94
C LEU A 3 16.30 -16.38 -4.21
N ASN A 4 15.80 -17.41 -3.52
CA ASN A 4 14.58 -17.31 -2.71
C ASN A 4 14.75 -16.28 -1.58
N THR A 5 15.84 -16.35 -0.84
CA THR A 5 16.14 -15.40 0.24
C THR A 5 16.23 -13.97 -0.29
N VAL A 6 16.86 -13.77 -1.44
CA VAL A 6 16.97 -12.44 -2.08
C VAL A 6 15.59 -11.90 -2.44
N TRP A 7 14.76 -12.67 -3.13
CA TRP A 7 13.40 -12.24 -3.50
C TRP A 7 12.52 -11.98 -2.29
N PHE A 8 12.63 -12.80 -1.24
CA PHE A 8 11.91 -12.56 0.01
C PHE A 8 12.28 -11.21 0.62
N ILE A 9 13.58 -10.87 0.67
CA ILE A 9 14.05 -9.57 1.16
C ILE A 9 13.54 -8.43 0.27
N LEU A 10 13.55 -8.59 -1.06
CA LEU A 10 13.03 -7.57 -1.98
C LEU A 10 11.53 -7.31 -1.76
N ILE A 11 10.73 -8.36 -1.61
CA ILE A 11 9.29 -8.23 -1.29
C ILE A 11 9.09 -7.53 0.05
N MET A 12 9.89 -7.86 1.07
CA MET A 12 9.85 -7.18 2.36
C MET A 12 10.15 -5.68 2.22
N VAL A 13 11.15 -5.30 1.41
CA VAL A 13 11.47 -3.90 1.13
C VAL A 13 10.31 -3.20 0.42
N LEU A 14 9.63 -3.86 -0.53
CA LEU A 14 8.45 -3.31 -1.20
C LEU A 14 7.32 -3.03 -0.21
N PHE A 15 7.01 -3.97 0.70
CA PHE A 15 5.99 -3.75 1.72
C PHE A 15 6.38 -2.68 2.74
N ILE A 16 7.64 -2.63 3.18
CA ILE A 16 8.13 -1.57 4.08
C ILE A 16 7.98 -0.21 3.39
N GLY A 17 8.38 -0.10 2.12
CA GLY A 17 8.19 1.13 1.34
C GLY A 17 6.73 1.53 1.25
N PHE A 18 5.84 0.58 0.91
CA PHE A 18 4.40 0.82 0.90
C PHE A 18 3.87 1.32 2.25
N PHE A 19 4.19 0.65 3.36
CA PHE A 19 3.69 1.06 4.68
C PHE A 19 4.19 2.43 5.12
N LEU A 20 5.40 2.83 4.71
CA LEU A 20 5.94 4.16 5.02
C LEU A 20 5.31 5.25 4.16
N LEU A 21 5.17 5.00 2.86
CA LEU A 21 4.69 5.97 1.89
C LEU A 21 3.15 6.12 1.96
N GLU A 22 2.43 5.03 1.74
CA GLU A 22 0.96 5.02 1.76
C GLU A 22 0.41 5.20 3.18
N GLY A 23 1.15 4.77 4.21
CA GLY A 23 0.73 4.93 5.60
C GLY A 23 0.52 6.40 5.98
N PHE A 24 1.29 7.32 5.38
CA PHE A 24 1.09 8.75 5.54
C PHE A 24 -0.18 9.23 4.82
N ASP A 25 -0.44 8.74 3.60
CA ASP A 25 -1.63 9.10 2.81
C ASP A 25 -2.92 8.68 3.53
N TYR A 26 -2.96 7.44 4.03
CA TYR A 26 -4.07 6.98 4.89
C TYR A 26 -4.18 7.79 6.17
N GLY A 27 -3.06 8.16 6.80
CA GLY A 27 -3.04 9.02 7.98
C GLY A 27 -3.69 10.38 7.70
N VAL A 28 -3.36 11.01 6.57
CA VAL A 28 -3.98 12.27 6.12
C VAL A 28 -5.48 12.07 5.87
N GLY A 29 -5.87 11.01 5.19
CA GLY A 29 -7.28 10.68 4.92
C GLY A 29 -8.11 10.44 6.19
N ILE A 30 -7.57 9.70 7.16
CA ILE A 30 -8.21 9.44 8.46
C ILE A 30 -8.37 10.72 9.27
N LEU A 31 -7.37 11.60 9.25
CA LEU A 31 -7.38 12.85 10.02
C LEU A 31 -8.20 13.97 9.37
N LEU A 32 -8.48 13.87 8.07
CA LEU A 32 -9.18 14.90 7.29
C LEU A 32 -10.52 15.35 7.91
N PRO A 33 -11.42 14.47 8.40
CA PRO A 33 -12.68 14.90 9.02
C PRO A 33 -12.49 15.64 10.35
N PHE A 34 -11.36 15.44 11.03
CA PHE A 34 -11.08 16.02 12.35
C PHE A 34 -10.30 17.35 12.25
N LEU A 35 -9.43 17.47 11.25
CA LEU A 35 -8.59 18.65 11.03
C LEU A 35 -9.17 19.63 10.01
N GLY A 36 -9.90 19.14 9.01
CA GLY A 36 -10.49 19.96 7.95
C GLY A 36 -11.83 20.56 8.35
N ARG A 37 -11.78 21.73 9.02
CA ARG A 37 -12.96 22.43 9.57
C ARG A 37 -13.82 23.09 8.50
N ASP A 38 -13.20 23.56 7.42
CA ASP A 38 -13.86 24.10 6.24
C ASP A 38 -13.26 23.51 4.94
N ASP A 39 -13.84 23.88 3.80
CA ASP A 39 -13.40 23.37 2.49
C ASP A 39 -11.99 23.85 2.10
N ALA A 40 -11.55 25.00 2.60
CA ALA A 40 -10.21 25.51 2.33
C ALA A 40 -9.16 24.68 3.09
N ASP A 41 -9.40 24.43 4.39
CA ASP A 41 -8.56 23.57 5.22
C ASP A 41 -8.45 22.16 4.64
N ARG A 42 -9.59 21.57 4.27
CA ARG A 42 -9.64 20.23 3.65
C ARG A 42 -8.81 20.16 2.38
N ARG A 43 -8.92 21.19 1.54
CA ARG A 43 -8.18 21.24 0.28
C ARG A 43 -6.68 21.38 0.50
N VAL A 44 -6.25 22.18 1.47
CA VAL A 44 -4.84 22.30 1.85
C VAL A 44 -4.31 20.96 2.35
N ILE A 45 -5.06 20.26 3.21
CA ILE A 45 -4.69 18.93 3.74
C ILE A 45 -4.56 17.91 2.60
N ILE A 46 -5.56 17.80 1.70
CA ILE A 46 -5.52 16.87 0.56
C ILE A 46 -4.35 17.20 -0.39
N ASN A 47 -4.06 18.48 -0.62
CA ASN A 47 -2.95 18.89 -1.49
C ASN A 47 -1.57 18.51 -0.94
N THR A 48 -1.45 18.13 0.34
CA THR A 48 -0.18 17.61 0.89
C THR A 48 0.19 16.24 0.35
N ILE A 49 -0.80 15.43 -0.03
CA ILE A 49 -0.63 14.07 -0.58
C ILE A 49 -0.87 14.00 -2.09
N GLY A 50 -1.66 14.94 -2.63
CA GLY A 50 -2.16 14.91 -4.01
C GLY A 50 -1.12 14.64 -5.12
N PRO A 51 0.11 15.20 -5.07
CA PRO A 51 1.11 14.93 -6.10
C PRO A 51 1.77 13.54 -6.04
N PHE A 52 1.59 12.79 -4.96
CA PHE A 52 2.38 11.59 -4.66
C PHE A 52 1.56 10.32 -4.43
N TRP A 53 0.32 10.45 -3.93
CA TRP A 53 -0.48 9.31 -3.46
C TRP A 53 -0.59 8.17 -4.49
N ASP A 54 -0.91 8.49 -5.75
CA ASP A 54 -1.04 7.50 -6.83
C ASP A 54 0.28 6.74 -7.09
N GLY A 55 1.43 7.39 -6.86
CA GLY A 55 2.73 6.75 -6.96
C GLY A 55 3.08 5.88 -5.74
N ASN A 56 2.53 6.21 -4.57
CA ASN A 56 2.73 5.43 -3.35
C ASN A 56 1.98 4.09 -3.44
N GLU A 57 0.77 4.09 -4.01
CA GLU A 57 -0.06 2.89 -4.17
C GLU A 57 0.61 1.83 -5.07
N VAL A 58 1.40 2.27 -6.06
CA VAL A 58 2.15 1.37 -6.97
C VAL A 58 3.11 0.44 -6.21
N TRP A 59 3.56 0.81 -5.01
CA TRP A 59 4.39 -0.07 -4.17
C TRP A 59 3.64 -1.34 -3.77
N LEU A 60 2.35 -1.24 -3.42
CA LEU A 60 1.52 -2.41 -3.09
C LEU A 60 1.29 -3.27 -4.33
N ILE A 61 0.97 -2.65 -5.47
CA ILE A 61 0.77 -3.35 -6.73
C ILE A 61 2.02 -4.14 -7.11
N THR A 62 3.19 -3.50 -7.00
CA THR A 62 4.48 -4.13 -7.28
C THR A 62 4.80 -5.23 -6.29
N ALA A 63 4.52 -5.05 -4.99
CA ALA A 63 4.68 -6.10 -3.99
C ALA A 63 3.83 -7.34 -4.30
N GLY A 64 2.55 -7.13 -4.65
CA GLY A 64 1.65 -8.20 -5.09
C GLY A 64 2.15 -8.92 -6.35
N GLY A 65 2.59 -8.15 -7.37
CA GLY A 65 3.17 -8.70 -8.59
C GLY A 65 4.47 -9.48 -8.35
N ALA A 66 5.35 -8.98 -7.48
CA ALA A 66 6.58 -9.67 -7.09
C ALA A 66 6.30 -10.96 -6.31
N MET A 67 5.28 -10.97 -5.44
CA MET A 67 4.81 -12.19 -4.78
C MET A 67 4.29 -13.21 -5.81
N PHE A 68 3.49 -12.78 -6.78
CA PHE A 68 3.00 -13.65 -7.85
C PHE A 68 4.14 -14.27 -8.67
N ALA A 69 5.15 -13.47 -9.02
CA ALA A 69 6.28 -13.90 -9.84
C ALA A 69 7.28 -14.79 -9.10
N ALA A 70 7.67 -14.43 -7.87
CA ALA A 70 8.71 -15.13 -7.12
C ALA A 70 8.17 -16.26 -6.23
N PHE A 71 6.95 -16.11 -5.69
CA PHE A 71 6.33 -17.07 -4.77
C PHE A 71 4.84 -17.30 -5.10
N PRO A 72 4.53 -17.88 -6.27
CA PRO A 72 3.15 -18.01 -6.77
C PRO A 72 2.22 -18.76 -5.83
N HIS A 73 2.72 -19.74 -5.07
CA HIS A 73 1.91 -20.46 -4.09
C HIS A 73 1.54 -19.57 -2.89
N TRP A 74 2.47 -18.76 -2.40
CA TRP A 74 2.19 -17.79 -1.33
C TRP A 74 1.14 -16.77 -1.78
N TYR A 75 1.30 -16.21 -2.98
CA TYR A 75 0.31 -15.33 -3.59
C TYR A 75 -1.07 -15.99 -3.65
N ALA A 76 -1.16 -17.18 -4.27
CA ALA A 76 -2.45 -17.86 -4.47
C ALA A 76 -3.16 -18.18 -3.14
N THR A 77 -2.43 -18.72 -2.16
CA THR A 77 -3.01 -19.08 -0.85
C THR A 77 -3.47 -17.85 -0.07
N LEU A 78 -2.72 -16.74 -0.12
CA LEU A 78 -3.12 -15.50 0.55
C LEU A 78 -4.39 -14.90 -0.07
N PHE A 79 -4.41 -14.71 -1.40
CA PHE A 79 -5.53 -14.06 -2.08
C PHE A 79 -6.81 -14.91 -2.09
N SER A 80 -6.68 -16.24 -2.15
CA SER A 80 -7.85 -17.14 -2.06
C SER A 80 -8.32 -17.33 -0.61
N GLY A 81 -7.40 -17.46 0.35
CA GLY A 81 -7.74 -17.65 1.76
C GLY A 81 -8.37 -16.41 2.40
N PHE A 82 -7.92 -15.22 2.02
CA PHE A 82 -8.45 -13.94 2.49
C PHE A 82 -9.36 -13.25 1.46
N TYR A 83 -10.05 -14.03 0.63
CA TYR A 83 -10.91 -13.49 -0.43
C TYR A 83 -11.89 -12.41 0.08
N LEU A 84 -12.66 -12.70 1.15
CA LEU A 84 -13.65 -11.75 1.67
C LEU A 84 -13.02 -10.46 2.24
N PRO A 85 -11.99 -10.52 3.12
CA PRO A 85 -11.30 -9.31 3.56
C PRO A 85 -10.70 -8.48 2.42
N LEU A 86 -10.04 -9.12 1.46
CA LEU A 86 -9.41 -8.41 0.34
C LEU A 86 -10.45 -7.79 -0.61
N LEU A 87 -11.59 -8.44 -0.79
CA LEU A 87 -12.71 -7.88 -1.56
C LEU A 87 -13.29 -6.61 -0.91
N LEU A 88 -13.25 -6.50 0.42
CA LEU A 88 -13.73 -5.30 1.13
C LEU A 88 -12.75 -4.13 1.05
N ILE A 89 -11.46 -4.42 0.89
CA ILE A 89 -10.39 -3.41 0.81
C ILE A 89 -10.27 -2.87 -0.63
N LEU A 90 -10.56 -3.72 -1.62
CA LEU A 90 -10.58 -3.37 -3.05
C LEU A 90 -11.67 -2.33 -3.37
#